data_AF-A0A0L0K749-F1
#
_entry.id   AF-A0A0L0K749-F1
#
_cell.length_a   1.000
_cell.length_b   1.000
_cell.length_c   1.000
_cell.angle_alpha   90.00
_cell.angle_beta   90.00
_cell.angle_gamma   90.00
#
_symmetry.space_group_name_H-M   'P 1'
#
loop_
_entity.id
_entity.type
_entity.pdbx_description
1 polymer ?
#
loop_
_entity_poly.entity_id
_entity_poly.type
_entity_poly.pdbx_seq_one_letter_code
_entity_poly.pdbx_strand_id
1 'polypeptide(L)'
;MNLDLAPSLAYPLIALAVLAESVLVIGAFVPTLTLMLTAGALSRTGHLSLPVVIAVAAGAVVAGDFLAHRTGRFLGPRMSNVPQTARRRAESLMTRFGGRAVLLCRFLPVLRTITPYLAGATGLPYRRIAPYSAVAACVWAGAEAGVGYAAAESLVRLLTLGGPALALVVLTVLGVTLVWRRRTASSC
;
A
#
# COMPACT_ATOMS: atom_id res chain seq x y z
N MET A 1 -19.08 -5.10 25.63
CA MET A 1 -19.49 -5.27 24.22
C MET A 1 -18.26 -5.80 23.49
N ASN A 2 -18.17 -7.14 23.43
CA ASN A 2 -16.99 -7.88 23.01
C ASN A 2 -16.69 -7.62 21.53
N LEU A 3 -15.64 -6.85 21.26
CA LEU A 3 -15.02 -6.73 19.94
C LEU A 3 -14.02 -7.88 19.78
N ASP A 4 -14.50 -9.11 19.85
CA ASP A 4 -13.79 -10.29 19.33
C ASP A 4 -13.85 -10.25 17.79
N LEU A 5 -13.27 -9.20 17.20
CA LEU A 5 -12.87 -9.23 15.80
C LEU A 5 -11.78 -10.29 15.72
N ALA A 6 -12.21 -11.52 15.43
CA ALA A 6 -11.36 -12.70 15.40
C ALA A 6 -10.02 -12.34 14.74
N PRO A 7 -8.86 -12.59 15.40
CA PRO A 7 -7.53 -12.31 14.85
C PRO A 7 -7.34 -12.80 13.41
N SER A 8 -8.09 -13.84 13.03
CA SER A 8 -8.18 -14.38 11.67
C SER A 8 -8.68 -13.40 10.60
N LEU A 9 -9.54 -12.43 10.93
CA LEU A 9 -10.04 -11.41 10.00
C LEU A 9 -9.10 -10.20 9.89
N ALA A 10 -8.29 -9.92 10.92
CA ALA A 10 -7.40 -8.76 10.93
C ALA A 10 -6.27 -8.88 9.88
N TYR A 11 -5.63 -10.05 9.76
CA TYR A 11 -4.58 -10.28 8.77
C TYR A 11 -5.03 -10.13 7.30
N PRO A 12 -6.13 -10.77 6.85
CA PRO A 12 -6.60 -10.58 5.48
C PRO A 12 -7.07 -9.14 5.22
N LEU A 13 -7.66 -8.45 6.21
CA LEU A 13 -7.98 -7.03 6.07
C LEU A 13 -6.74 -6.18 5.87
N ILE A 14 -5.67 -6.42 6.64
CA ILE A 14 -4.36 -5.78 6.46
C ILE A 14 -3.84 -6.04 5.05
N ALA A 15 -3.84 -7.30 4.62
CA ALA A 15 -3.35 -7.68 3.29
C ALA A 15 -4.11 -6.95 2.18
N LEU A 16 -5.45 -6.97 2.25
CA LEU A 16 -6.31 -6.37 1.23
C LEU A 16 -6.17 -4.84 1.20
N ALA A 17 -6.10 -4.19 2.36
CA ALA A 17 -5.93 -2.75 2.47
C ALA A 17 -4.59 -2.29 1.86
N VAL A 18 -3.49 -2.95 2.24
CA VAL A 18 -2.15 -2.67 1.73
C VAL A 18 -2.05 -2.96 0.23
N LEU A 19 -2.63 -4.07 -0.22
CA LEU A 19 -2.67 -4.43 -1.64
C LEU A 19 -3.48 -3.41 -2.45
N ALA A 20 -4.66 -3.03 -1.97
CA ALA A 20 -5.54 -2.07 -2.64
C ALA A 20 -4.85 -0.71 -2.79
N GLU A 21 -4.20 -0.21 -1.73
CA GLU A 21 -3.44 1.04 -1.81
C GLU A 21 -2.32 0.96 -2.85
N SER A 22 -1.59 -0.17 -2.87
CA SER A 22 -0.45 -0.36 -3.77
C SER A 22 -0.88 -0.44 -5.24
N VAL A 23 -2.06 -1.00 -5.53
CA VAL A 23 -2.57 -1.18 -6.90
C VAL A 23 -3.33 0.05 -7.42
N LEU A 24 -4.10 0.72 -6.56
CA LEU A 24 -5.06 1.72 -7.05
C LEU A 24 -4.40 3.03 -7.49
N VAL A 25 -3.15 3.33 -7.08
CA VAL A 25 -2.43 4.60 -7.39
C VAL A 25 -3.23 5.87 -7.04
N ILE A 26 -4.40 5.72 -6.41
CA ILE A 26 -5.24 6.77 -5.87
C ILE A 26 -4.77 6.94 -4.44
N GLY A 27 -3.79 7.82 -4.27
CA GLY A 27 -3.15 8.12 -2.98
C GLY A 27 -4.05 8.84 -1.96
N ALA A 28 -5.32 8.42 -1.80
CA ALA A 28 -6.27 9.14 -0.95
C ALA A 28 -7.19 8.27 -0.08
N PHE A 29 -7.29 6.96 -0.26
CA PHE A 29 -8.44 6.25 0.32
C PHE A 29 -8.18 5.20 1.41
N VAL A 30 -6.94 4.75 1.61
CA VAL A 30 -6.64 3.84 2.72
C VAL A 30 -5.48 4.40 3.53
N PRO A 31 -5.71 4.91 4.75
CA PRO A 31 -4.64 5.37 5.62
C PRO A 31 -3.91 4.16 6.18
N THR A 32 -3.05 3.56 5.34
CA THR A 32 -2.27 2.37 5.69
C THR A 32 -1.33 2.62 6.85
N LEU A 33 -0.82 3.85 6.99
CA LEU A 33 -0.06 4.29 8.16
C LEU A 33 -0.86 4.03 9.44
N THR A 34 -2.11 4.51 9.50
CA THR A 34 -2.96 4.32 10.68
C THR A 34 -3.27 2.84 10.90
N LEU A 35 -3.50 2.07 9.83
CA LEU A 35 -3.73 0.63 9.91
C LEU A 35 -2.52 -0.13 10.49
N MET A 36 -1.30 0.15 10.00
CA MET A 36 -0.07 -0.50 10.46
C MET A 36 0.31 -0.11 11.87
N LEU A 37 0.14 1.17 12.23
CA LEU A 37 0.34 1.63 13.60
C LEU A 37 -0.66 0.93 14.56
N THR A 38 -1.92 0.80 14.15
CA THR A 38 -2.94 0.10 14.94
C THR A 38 -2.64 -1.39 15.06
N ALA A 39 -2.27 -2.05 13.96
CA ALA A 39 -1.90 -3.47 13.96
C ALA A 39 -0.67 -3.75 14.84
N GLY A 40 0.31 -2.84 14.84
CA GLY A 40 1.45 -2.86 15.76
C GLY A 40 1.03 -2.74 17.22
N ALA A 41 0.18 -1.76 17.54
CA ALA A 41 -0.33 -1.55 18.90
C ALA A 41 -1.14 -2.76 19.41
N LEU A 42 -1.98 -3.35 18.56
CA LEU A 42 -2.72 -4.58 18.88
C LEU A 42 -1.81 -5.80 19.06
N SER A 43 -0.66 -5.81 18.38
CA SER A 43 0.34 -6.86 18.59
C SER A 43 0.98 -6.75 19.98
N ARG A 44 1.10 -5.54 20.55
CA ARG A 44 1.65 -5.32 21.89
C ARG A 44 0.74 -5.85 23.01
N THR A 45 -0.58 -5.83 22.79
CA THR A 45 -1.59 -6.34 23.72
C THR A 45 -1.91 -7.82 23.52
N GLY A 46 -1.19 -8.51 22.62
CA GLY A 46 -1.33 -9.95 22.39
C GLY A 46 -2.47 -10.37 21.46
N HIS A 47 -3.19 -9.42 20.86
CA HIS A 47 -4.30 -9.73 19.94
C HIS A 47 -3.80 -10.15 18.54
N LEU A 48 -2.62 -9.68 18.14
CA LEU A 48 -1.96 -10.00 16.88
C LEU A 48 -0.50 -10.40 17.11
N SER A 49 0.05 -11.15 16.16
CA SER A 49 1.48 -11.48 16.12
C SER A 49 2.21 -10.48 15.24
N LEU A 50 3.11 -9.71 15.82
CA LEU A 50 3.88 -8.68 15.11
C LEU A 50 4.65 -9.26 13.90
N PRO A 51 5.36 -10.41 14.01
CA PRO A 51 5.99 -11.04 12.84
C PRO A 51 5.00 -11.38 11.72
N VAL A 52 3.79 -11.83 12.06
CA VAL A 52 2.76 -12.18 11.07
C VAL A 52 2.21 -10.92 10.40
N VAL A 53 1.96 -9.84 11.17
CA VAL A 53 1.56 -8.54 10.61
C VAL A 53 2.59 -8.05 9.59
N ILE A 54 3.88 -8.08 9.94
CA ILE A 54 4.97 -7.66 9.06
C ILE A 54 5.02 -8.54 7.80
N ALA A 55 4.97 -9.86 7.96
CA ALA A 55 5.03 -10.80 6.83
C ALA A 55 3.85 -10.62 5.87
N VAL A 56 2.64 -10.48 6.40
CA VAL A 56 1.41 -10.29 5.61
C VAL A 56 1.44 -8.95 4.87
N ALA A 57 1.80 -7.86 5.56
CA ALA A 57 1.91 -6.54 4.94
C ALA A 57 3.01 -6.53 3.86
N ALA A 58 4.19 -7.09 4.14
CA ALA A 58 5.28 -7.17 3.17
C ALA A 58 4.90 -8.01 1.95
N GLY A 59 4.21 -9.14 2.14
CA GLY A 59 3.70 -9.97 1.04
C GLY A 59 2.68 -9.23 0.17
N ALA A 60 1.73 -8.53 0.80
CA ALA A 60 0.73 -7.72 0.10
C ALA A 60 1.38 -6.59 -0.72
N VAL A 61 2.41 -5.96 -0.18
CA VAL A 61 3.21 -4.97 -0.89
C VAL A 61 3.89 -5.56 -2.12
N VAL A 62 4.62 -6.68 -1.96
CA VAL A 62 5.37 -7.28 -3.07
C VAL A 62 4.42 -7.71 -4.19
N ALA A 63 3.25 -8.26 -3.82
CA ALA A 63 2.18 -8.57 -4.77
C ALA A 63 1.63 -7.31 -5.46
N GLY A 64 1.40 -6.23 -4.70
CA GLY A 64 0.98 -4.95 -5.23
C GLY A 64 1.98 -4.34 -6.21
N ASP A 65 3.26 -4.32 -5.85
CA ASP A 65 4.36 -3.85 -6.70
C ASP A 65 4.46 -4.67 -8.00
N PHE A 66 4.23 -5.98 -7.92
CA PHE A 66 4.16 -6.86 -9.10
C PHE A 66 3.00 -6.49 -10.02
N LEU A 67 1.80 -6.30 -9.47
CA LEU A 67 0.62 -5.89 -10.23
C LEU A 67 0.81 -4.50 -10.85
N ALA A 68 1.32 -3.54 -10.08
CA ALA A 68 1.62 -2.19 -10.55
C ALA A 68 2.68 -2.20 -11.67
N HIS A 69 3.74 -2.99 -11.52
CA HIS A 69 4.76 -3.20 -12.56
C HIS A 69 4.16 -3.77 -13.85
N ARG A 70 3.34 -4.82 -13.72
CA ARG A 70 2.72 -5.46 -14.89
C ARG A 70 1.74 -4.54 -15.59
N THR A 71 0.99 -3.77 -14.82
CA THR A 71 0.05 -2.74 -15.32
C THR A 71 0.83 -1.65 -16.05
N GLY A 72 1.90 -1.13 -15.46
CA GLY A 72 2.81 -0.16 -16.09
C GLY A 72 3.44 -0.68 -17.38
N ARG A 73 3.85 -1.96 -17.43
CA ARG A 73 4.41 -2.58 -18.63
C ARG A 73 3.38 -2.74 -19.75
N PHE A 74 2.13 -3.02 -19.41
CA PHE A 74 1.06 -3.21 -20.38
C PHE A 74 0.51 -1.89 -20.93
N LEU A 75 0.36 -0.88 -20.08
CA LEU A 75 -0.17 0.44 -20.45
C LEU A 75 0.93 1.40 -20.95
N GLY A 76 2.18 1.24 -20.52
CA GLY A 76 3.31 2.12 -20.86
C GLY A 76 3.47 2.39 -22.36
N PRO A 77 3.50 1.37 -23.22
CA PRO A 77 3.58 1.56 -24.68
C PRO A 77 2.30 2.15 -25.30
N ARG A 78 1.14 1.98 -24.66
CA ARG A 78 -0.17 2.40 -25.17
C ARG A 78 -0.59 3.81 -24.75
N MET A 79 0.06 4.37 -23.74
CA MET A 79 -0.22 5.73 -23.27
C MET A 79 0.54 6.78 -24.09
N SER A 80 0.05 7.05 -25.31
CA SER A 80 0.53 8.15 -26.17
C SER A 80 0.33 9.54 -25.54
N ASN A 81 -0.56 9.64 -24.54
CA ASN A 81 -0.95 10.89 -23.90
C ASN A 81 -0.08 11.28 -22.69
N VAL A 82 0.90 10.46 -22.31
CA VAL A 82 1.83 10.81 -21.22
C VAL A 82 2.86 11.82 -21.73
N PRO A 83 3.07 12.96 -21.03
CA PRO A 83 4.04 13.96 -21.44
C PRO A 83 5.44 13.35 -21.65
N GLN A 84 6.09 13.65 -22.76
CA GLN A 84 7.43 13.14 -23.06
C GLN A 84 8.45 13.47 -21.95
N THR A 85 8.29 14.61 -21.28
CA THR A 85 9.12 15.02 -20.14
C THR A 85 8.98 14.07 -18.95
N ALA A 86 7.77 13.61 -18.63
CA ALA A 86 7.52 12.63 -17.57
C ALA A 86 8.12 11.26 -17.91
N ARG A 87 7.99 10.84 -19.18
CA ARG A 87 8.58 9.59 -19.67
C ARG A 87 10.10 9.59 -19.59
N ARG A 88 10.76 10.66 -20.06
CA ARG A 88 12.23 10.83 -19.97
C ARG A 88 12.72 10.85 -18.52
N ARG A 89 11.97 11.49 -17.61
CA ARG A 89 12.30 11.48 -16.17
C ARG A 89 12.21 10.06 -15.58
N ALA A 90 11.16 9.31 -15.91
CA ALA A 90 11.02 7.92 -15.47
C ALA A 90 12.14 7.04 -16.02
N GLU A 91 12.47 7.16 -17.31
CA GLU A 91 13.58 6.46 -17.94
C GLU A 91 14.93 6.83 -17.30
N SER A 92 15.19 8.11 -17.06
CA SER A 92 16.41 8.57 -16.39
C SER A 92 16.53 8.04 -14.96
N LEU A 93 15.44 8.07 -14.19
CA LEU A 93 15.38 7.53 -12.84
C LEU A 93 15.68 6.02 -12.83
N MET A 94 15.06 5.27 -13.74
CA MET A 94 15.23 3.82 -13.84
C MET A 94 16.61 3.44 -14.39
N THR A 95 17.17 4.25 -15.29
CA THR A 95 18.53 4.02 -15.82
C THR A 95 19.59 4.28 -14.75
N ARG A 96 19.40 5.34 -13.95
CA ARG A 96 20.37 5.75 -12.92
C ARG A 96 20.31 4.88 -11.66
N PHE A 97 19.12 4.52 -11.20
CA PHE A 97 18.93 3.83 -9.92
C PHE A 97 18.44 2.39 -10.06
N GLY A 98 17.80 2.03 -11.18
CA GLY A 98 17.27 0.68 -11.42
C GLY A 98 16.36 0.21 -10.29
N GLY A 99 16.61 -1.02 -9.81
CA GLY A 99 15.86 -1.57 -8.67
C GLY A 99 16.04 -0.79 -7.36
N ARG A 100 17.16 -0.07 -7.18
CA ARG A 100 17.39 0.77 -5.98
C ARG A 100 16.40 1.92 -5.90
N ALA A 101 15.85 2.37 -7.04
CA ALA A 101 14.79 3.38 -7.06
C ALA A 101 13.59 2.93 -6.23
N VAL A 102 13.19 1.66 -6.35
CA VAL A 102 12.04 1.09 -5.61
C VAL A 102 12.30 1.12 -4.11
N LEU A 103 13.51 0.80 -3.67
CA LEU A 103 13.89 0.86 -2.26
C LEU A 103 13.84 2.30 -1.72
N LEU A 104 14.48 3.24 -2.42
CA LEU A 104 14.60 4.63 -1.98
C LEU A 104 13.25 5.36 -2.00
N CYS A 105 12.50 5.20 -3.09
CA CYS A 105 11.22 5.86 -3.28
C CYS A 105 10.12 5.31 -2.35
N ARG A 106 10.33 4.13 -1.73
CA ARG A 106 9.32 3.53 -0.87
C ARG A 106 8.97 4.37 0.37
N PHE A 107 9.93 5.14 0.87
CA PHE A 107 9.75 6.00 2.03
C PHE A 107 9.05 7.33 1.67
N LEU A 108 8.77 7.57 0.39
CA LEU A 108 8.06 8.75 -0.09
C LEU A 108 6.63 8.33 -0.47
N PRO A 109 5.59 8.81 0.24
CA PRO A 109 4.22 8.31 0.10
C PRO A 109 3.68 8.27 -1.33
N VAL A 110 4.02 9.29 -2.13
CA VAL A 110 3.59 9.39 -3.53
C VAL A 110 4.46 8.53 -4.44
N LEU A 111 5.78 8.50 -4.21
CA LEU A 111 6.68 7.77 -5.11
C LEU A 111 6.62 6.26 -4.89
N ARG A 112 6.29 5.78 -3.69
CA ARG A 112 6.26 4.34 -3.40
C ARG A 112 5.28 3.56 -4.26
N THR A 113 4.14 4.16 -4.62
CA THR A 113 3.10 3.53 -5.46
C THR A 113 3.38 3.74 -6.95
N ILE A 114 4.01 4.87 -7.31
CA ILE A 114 4.31 5.22 -8.70
C ILE A 114 5.56 4.49 -9.22
N THR A 115 6.56 4.26 -8.38
CA THR A 115 7.86 3.72 -8.81
C THR A 115 7.78 2.33 -9.46
N PRO A 116 7.03 1.35 -8.90
CA PRO A 116 6.84 0.05 -9.54
C PRO A 116 6.16 0.17 -10.91
N TYR A 117 5.18 1.07 -11.03
CA TYR A 117 4.50 1.36 -12.29
C TYR A 117 5.47 1.94 -13.34
N LEU A 118 6.30 2.91 -12.96
CA LEU A 118 7.33 3.49 -13.83
C LEU A 118 8.38 2.45 -14.26
N ALA A 119 8.79 1.57 -13.35
CA ALA A 119 9.69 0.46 -13.68
C ALA A 119 9.06 -0.48 -14.72
N GLY A 120 7.75 -0.72 -14.63
CA GLY A 120 6.99 -1.45 -15.64
C GLY A 120 6.96 -0.74 -16.99
N ALA A 121 6.60 0.55 -16.98
CA ALA A 121 6.43 1.37 -18.17
C ALA A 121 7.73 1.58 -18.96
N THR A 122 8.88 1.58 -18.29
CA THR A 122 10.21 1.66 -18.92
C THR A 122 10.72 0.29 -19.41
N GLY A 123 9.96 -0.79 -19.19
CA GLY A 123 10.31 -2.14 -19.65
C GLY A 123 11.31 -2.88 -18.75
N LEU A 124 11.72 -2.32 -17.61
CA LEU A 124 12.65 -2.96 -16.68
C LEU A 124 12.07 -4.31 -16.22
N PRO A 125 12.81 -5.43 -16.26
CA PRO A 125 12.28 -6.72 -15.85
C PRO A 125 12.02 -6.77 -14.34
N TYR A 126 10.88 -7.34 -13.93
CA TYR A 126 10.49 -7.39 -12.51
C TYR A 126 11.55 -8.06 -11.62
N ARG A 127 12.26 -9.06 -12.13
CA ARG A 127 13.35 -9.76 -11.41
C ARG A 127 14.45 -8.82 -10.92
N ARG A 128 14.66 -7.66 -11.57
CA ARG A 128 15.63 -6.65 -11.14
C ARG A 128 15.12 -5.75 -10.01
N ILE A 129 13.81 -5.64 -9.83
CA ILE A 129 13.20 -4.81 -8.77
C ILE A 129 12.69 -5.64 -7.59
N ALA A 130 12.31 -6.90 -7.81
CA ALA A 130 11.76 -7.80 -6.80
C ALA A 130 12.56 -7.87 -5.49
N PRO A 131 13.91 -8.06 -5.49
CA PRO A 131 14.66 -8.10 -4.23
C PRO A 131 14.63 -6.76 -3.49
N TYR A 132 14.68 -5.65 -4.22
CA TYR A 132 14.61 -4.30 -3.62
C TYR A 132 13.22 -4.02 -3.07
N SER A 133 12.16 -4.41 -3.80
CA SER A 133 10.76 -4.32 -3.34
C SER A 133 10.57 -5.13 -2.05
N ALA A 134 11.05 -6.37 -1.99
CA ALA A 134 10.94 -7.22 -0.81
C ALA A 134 11.65 -6.62 0.42
N VAL A 135 12.90 -6.17 0.25
CA VAL A 135 13.64 -5.51 1.34
C VAL A 135 12.92 -4.25 1.80
N ALA A 136 12.50 -3.40 0.85
CA ALA A 136 11.79 -2.18 1.15
C ALA A 136 10.46 -2.46 1.88
N ALA A 137 9.74 -3.49 1.46
CA ALA A 137 8.48 -3.92 2.05
C ALA A 137 8.66 -4.36 3.51
N CYS A 138 9.67 -5.19 3.79
CA CYS A 138 9.98 -5.64 5.14
C CYS A 138 10.40 -4.48 6.05
N VAL A 139 11.29 -3.60 5.57
CA VAL A 139 11.75 -2.44 6.35
C VAL A 139 10.60 -1.48 6.64
N TRP A 140 9.78 -1.17 5.65
CA TRP A 140 8.62 -0.29 5.80
C TRP A 140 7.57 -0.89 6.76
N ALA A 141 7.19 -2.15 6.56
CA ALA A 141 6.20 -2.82 7.41
C ALA A 141 6.71 -2.97 8.84
N GLY A 142 7.99 -3.34 9.00
CA GLY A 142 8.64 -3.43 10.31
C GLY A 142 8.74 -2.07 11.01
N ALA A 143 9.03 -0.99 10.28
CA ALA A 143 9.08 0.34 10.85
C ALA A 143 7.70 0.82 11.32
N GLU A 144 6.67 0.77 10.48
CA GLU A 144 5.34 1.26 10.86
C GLU A 144 4.69 0.38 11.95
N ALA A 145 4.70 -0.95 11.78
CA ALA A 145 4.16 -1.84 12.80
C ALA A 145 5.00 -1.81 14.10
N GLY A 146 6.32 -1.68 14.00
CA GLY A 146 7.21 -1.55 15.15
C GLY A 146 7.00 -0.25 15.92
N VAL A 147 6.80 0.87 15.24
CA VAL A 147 6.43 2.15 15.87
C VAL A 147 5.08 2.01 16.58
N GLY A 148 4.08 1.39 15.93
CA GLY A 148 2.79 1.11 16.56
C GLY A 148 2.91 0.24 17.82
N TYR A 149 3.75 -0.79 17.76
CA TYR A 149 4.03 -1.70 18.87
C TYR A 149 4.68 -0.99 20.06
N ALA A 150 5.67 -0.13 19.79
CA ALA A 150 6.39 0.63 20.82
C ALA A 150 5.55 1.77 21.41
N ALA A 151 4.76 2.46 20.58
CA ALA A 151 3.94 3.60 20.97
C ALA A 151 2.50 3.23 21.38
N ALA A 152 2.22 1.94 21.61
CA ALA A 152 0.87 1.42 21.80
C ALA A 152 0.06 2.18 22.87
N GLU A 153 0.67 2.50 24.02
CA GLU A 153 0.01 3.20 25.13
C GLU A 153 -0.45 4.62 24.76
N SER A 154 0.38 5.36 24.01
CA SER A 154 0.06 6.71 23.53
C SER A 154 -0.91 6.68 22.35
N LEU A 155 -0.78 5.67 21.49
CA LEU A 155 -1.55 5.54 20.27
C LEU A 155 -2.98 5.08 20.54
N VAL A 156 -3.20 4.15 21.49
CA VAL A 156 -4.54 3.72 21.91
C VAL A 156 -5.36 4.92 22.40
N ARG A 157 -4.74 5.85 23.14
CA ARG A 157 -5.39 7.07 23.63
C ARG A 157 -5.80 8.04 22.50
N LEU A 158 -4.99 8.12 21.44
CA LEU A 158 -5.30 8.89 20.22
C LEU A 158 -6.37 8.21 19.36
N LEU A 159 -6.33 6.88 19.24
CA LEU A 159 -7.27 6.10 18.44
C LEU A 159 -8.66 5.99 19.06
N THR A 160 -8.80 6.01 20.40
CA THR A 160 -10.11 6.12 21.05
C THR A 160 -10.84 7.42 20.71
N LEU A 161 -10.10 8.50 20.43
CA LEU A 161 -10.66 9.77 19.97
C LEU A 161 -10.78 9.83 18.43
N GLY A 162 -9.90 9.15 17.69
CA GLY A 162 -9.83 9.14 16.22
C GLY A 162 -10.57 8.01 15.50
N GLY A 163 -11.05 6.99 16.21
CA GLY A 163 -11.78 5.83 15.66
C GLY A 163 -13.00 6.16 14.78
N PRO A 164 -13.80 7.20 15.10
CA PRO A 164 -14.89 7.66 14.24
C PRO A 164 -14.41 8.11 12.85
N ALA A 165 -13.21 8.67 12.74
CA ALA A 165 -12.66 9.11 11.45
C ALA A 165 -12.27 7.94 10.54
N LEU A 166 -11.77 6.84 11.12
CA LEU A 166 -11.44 5.63 10.36
C LEU A 166 -12.71 4.92 9.84
N ALA A 167 -13.78 4.88 10.64
CA ALA A 167 -15.08 4.38 10.21
C ALA A 167 -15.66 5.23 9.06
N LEU A 168 -15.45 6.55 9.10
CA LEU A 168 -15.85 7.49 8.05
C LEU A 168 -15.09 7.24 6.72
N VAL A 169 -13.81 6.88 6.79
CA VAL A 169 -13.03 6.47 5.62
C VAL A 169 -13.56 5.17 5.02
N VAL A 170 -13.84 4.16 5.84
CA VAL A 170 -14.43 2.89 5.37
C VAL A 170 -15.80 3.11 4.71
N LEU A 171 -16.64 3.95 5.31
CA LEU A 171 -17.95 4.31 4.76
C LEU A 171 -17.84 5.08 3.44
N THR A 172 -16.86 5.96 3.31
CA THR A 172 -16.64 6.72 2.07
C THR A 172 -16.10 5.82 0.96
N VAL A 173 -15.23 4.84 1.25
CA VAL A 173 -14.79 3.84 0.26
C VAL A 173 -15.99 3.04 -0.25
N LEU A 174 -16.83 2.55 0.66
CA LEU A 174 -18.02 1.76 0.36
C LEU A 174 -19.04 2.57 -0.45
N GLY A 175 -19.28 3.82 -0.07
CA GLY A 175 -20.15 4.73 -0.80
C GLY A 175 -19.67 4.99 -2.23
N VAL A 176 -18.38 5.29 -2.40
CA VAL A 176 -17.80 5.58 -3.73
C VAL A 176 -17.86 4.36 -4.65
N THR A 177 -17.50 3.18 -4.15
CA THR A 177 -17.55 1.94 -4.95
C THR A 177 -18.98 1.53 -5.33
N LEU A 178 -19.95 1.69 -4.43
CA LEU A 178 -21.36 1.44 -4.72
C LEU A 178 -21.92 2.42 -5.75
N VAL A 179 -21.58 3.71 -5.65
CA VAL A 179 -21.99 4.73 -6.61
C VAL A 179 -21.38 4.47 -7.99
N TRP A 180 -20.10 4.10 -8.05
CA TRP A 180 -19.44 3.77 -9.31
C TRP A 180 -20.08 2.57 -10.02
N ARG A 181 -20.42 1.53 -9.25
CA ARG A 181 -21.12 0.34 -9.77
C ARG A 181 -22.53 0.65 -10.26
N ARG A 182 -23.26 1.53 -9.58
CA ARG A 182 -24.60 1.95 -10.01
C ARG A 182 -24.55 2.78 -11.28
N ARG A 183 -23.56 3.67 -11.43
CA ARG A 183 -23.39 4.50 -12.63
C ARG A 183 -22.98 3.71 -13.87
N THR A 184 -22.22 2.63 -13.70
CA THR A 184 -21.85 1.74 -14.83
C THR A 184 -22.98 0.80 -15.23
N ALA A 185 -23.88 0.44 -14.32
CA ALA A 185 -25.05 -0.39 -14.61
C ALA A 185 -26.21 0.38 -15.31
N SER A 186 -26.26 1.71 -15.17
CA SER A 186 -27.29 2.57 -15.77
C SER A 186 -26.95 3.10 -17.17
N SER A 187 -25.84 2.67 -17.78
CA SER A 187 -25.39 3.10 -19.11
C SER A 187 -25.45 1.98 -20.17
N CYS A 188 -26.19 0.91 -19.89
CA CYS A 188 -26.57 -0.12 -20.87
C CYS A 188 -28.06 -0.02 -21.19
#